data_AF-A0A7X8KR82-F1
#
_entry.id   AF-A0A7X8KR82-F1
#
_cell.length_a   1.000
_cell.length_b   1.000
_cell.length_c   1.000
_cell.angle_alpha   90.00
_cell.angle_beta   90.00
_cell.angle_gamma   90.00
#
_symmetry.space_group_name_H-M   'P 1'
#
loop_
_entity.id
_entity.type
_entity.pdbx_description
1 polymer ?
#
loop_
_entity_poly.entity_id
_entity_poly.type
_entity_poly.pdbx_seq_one_letter_code
_entity_poly.pdbx_strand_id
1 'polypeptide(L)'
;MALVDLTMVGRKKGGGTSVSESVAIIQKVIDDSGLKNTLYPMSTVVEGDVEEIFDLVNDMRKALIDKGYTRIETSIRIQEDN
;
A
#
# COMPACT_ATOMS: atom_id res chain seq x y z
N MET A 1 -7.46 3.64 -17.37
CA MET A 1 -6.37 4.28 -16.61
C MET A 1 -6.99 4.86 -15.36
N ALA A 2 -6.56 4.38 -14.20
CA ALA A 2 -7.16 4.70 -12.91
C ALA A 2 -6.20 5.51 -12.05
N LEU A 3 -6.78 6.37 -11.21
CA LEU A 3 -6.13 7.03 -10.10
C LEU A 3 -6.60 6.38 -8.81
N VAL A 4 -5.68 5.80 -8.06
CA VAL A 4 -6.00 5.04 -6.84
C VAL A 4 -5.31 5.68 -5.65
N ASP A 5 -6.11 6.19 -4.72
CA ASP A 5 -5.63 6.58 -3.39
C ASP A 5 -5.62 5.33 -2.50
N LEU A 6 -4.42 5.01 -2.01
CA LEU A 6 -4.14 3.80 -1.26
C LEU A 6 -3.59 4.15 0.12
N THR A 7 -4.18 3.54 1.14
CA THR A 7 -3.65 3.55 2.50
C THR A 7 -3.57 2.11 3.01
N MET A 8 -2.39 1.68 3.48
CA MET A 8 -2.22 0.37 4.10
C MET A 8 -1.41 0.48 5.38
N VAL A 9 -1.85 -0.25 6.41
CA VAL A 9 -1.19 -0.28 7.73
C VAL A 9 -1.12 -1.70 8.24
N GLY A 10 0.07 -2.11 8.69
CA GLY A 10 0.30 -3.40 9.35
C GLY A 10 0.44 -3.27 10.86
N ARG A 11 -0.10 -4.25 11.61
CA ARG A 11 0.15 -4.41 13.06
C ARG A 11 0.67 -5.80 13.40
N LYS A 12 1.73 -5.85 14.22
CA LYS A 12 2.29 -7.08 14.82
C LYS A 12 1.55 -7.40 16.12
N LYS A 13 1.37 -8.69 16.44
CA LYS A 13 0.77 -9.13 17.71
C LYS A 13 1.68 -8.73 18.88
N GLY A 14 1.14 -7.99 19.86
CA GLY A 14 1.92 -7.49 21.00
C GLY A 14 2.89 -6.34 20.67
N GLY A 15 2.81 -5.77 19.46
CA GLY A 15 3.58 -4.58 19.07
C GLY A 15 3.02 -3.29 19.70
N GLY A 16 3.86 -2.26 19.72
CA GLY A 16 3.46 -0.90 20.14
C GLY A 16 2.55 -0.19 19.13
N THR A 17 2.23 1.07 19.40
CA THR A 17 1.33 1.90 18.57
C THR A 17 1.98 2.45 17.30
N SER A 18 3.30 2.31 17.14
CA SER A 18 4.02 2.81 15.97
C SER A 18 3.73 1.97 14.73
N VAL A 19 3.40 2.66 13.64
CA VAL A 19 3.12 2.05 12.33
C VAL A 19 4.17 2.41 11.27
N SER A 20 5.16 3.24 11.60
CA SER A 20 6.12 3.79 10.64
C SER A 20 6.94 2.72 9.92
N GLU A 21 7.31 1.63 10.60
CA GLU A 21 8.01 0.49 9.97
C GLU A 21 7.14 -0.13 8.86
N SER A 22 5.84 -0.31 9.11
CA SER A 22 4.92 -0.89 8.12
C SER A 22 4.76 0.03 6.92
N VAL A 23 4.62 1.33 7.15
CA VAL A 23 4.50 2.33 6.10
C VAL A 23 5.77 2.38 5.24
N ALA A 24 6.96 2.32 5.85
CA ALA A 24 8.22 2.31 5.11
C ALA A 24 8.38 1.07 4.22
N ILE A 25 7.96 -0.11 4.70
CA ILE A 25 7.96 -1.35 3.91
C ILE A 25 7.04 -1.20 2.70
N ILE A 26 5.81 -0.71 2.91
CA ILE A 26 4.80 -0.56 1.85
C ILE A 26 5.27 0.47 0.82
N GLN A 27 5.73 1.64 1.28
CA GLN A 27 6.18 2.69 0.36
C GLN A 27 7.33 2.20 -0.52
N LYS A 28 8.25 1.41 0.03
CA LYS A 28 9.32 0.80 -0.77
C LYS A 28 8.77 -0.10 -1.88
N VAL A 29 7.74 -0.92 -1.60
CA VAL A 29 7.11 -1.76 -2.62
C VAL A 29 6.44 -0.91 -3.71
N ILE A 30 5.82 0.21 -3.34
CA ILE A 30 5.22 1.15 -4.30
C ILE A 30 6.30 1.81 -5.16
N ASP A 31 7.40 2.28 -4.56
CA ASP A 31 8.52 2.89 -5.27
C ASP A 31 9.18 1.91 -6.26
N ASP A 32 9.30 0.65 -5.87
CA ASP A 32 9.91 -0.42 -6.68
C ASP A 32 8.94 -0.96 -7.77
N SER A 33 7.66 -0.57 -7.77
CA SER A 33 6.63 -1.10 -8.69
C SER A 33 6.77 -0.61 -10.14
N GLY A 34 7.47 0.51 -10.35
CA GLY A 34 7.54 1.19 -11.64
C GLY A 34 6.27 1.97 -12.01
N LEU A 35 5.20 1.90 -11.21
CA LEU A 35 3.99 2.71 -11.38
C LEU A 35 4.25 4.14 -10.91
N LYS A 36 3.67 5.10 -11.63
CA LYS A 36 3.72 6.51 -11.23
C LYS A 36 2.94 6.67 -9.92
N ASN A 37 3.59 7.24 -8.92
CA ASN A 37 2.98 7.41 -7.61
C ASN A 37 3.41 8.73 -6.94
N THR A 38 2.64 9.17 -5.96
CA THR A 38 2.95 10.32 -5.12
C THR A 38 2.58 10.01 -3.68
N LEU A 39 3.56 10.11 -2.78
CA LEU A 39 3.36 9.97 -1.35
C LEU A 39 2.74 11.24 -0.76
N TYR A 40 1.62 11.09 -0.05
CA TYR A 40 0.95 12.12 0.74
C TYR A 40 1.03 11.78 2.24
N PRO A 41 0.69 12.71 3.14
CA PRO A 41 0.80 12.47 4.59
C PRO A 41 -0.05 11.31 5.12
N MET A 42 -1.18 11.00 4.46
CA MET A 42 -2.15 10.01 4.93
C MET A 42 -2.40 8.86 3.94
N SER A 43 -1.86 8.94 2.73
CA SER A 43 -2.07 7.97 1.66
C SER A 43 -0.95 8.07 0.63
N THR A 44 -0.89 7.09 -0.27
CA THR A 44 -0.07 7.17 -1.48
C THR A 44 -1.01 7.04 -2.67
N VAL A 45 -0.94 7.98 -3.60
CA VAL A 45 -1.73 7.92 -4.84
C VAL A 45 -0.91 7.22 -5.91
N VAL A 46 -1.50 6.25 -6.60
CA VAL A 46 -0.88 5.48 -7.68
C VAL A 46 -1.71 5.65 -8.95
N GLU A 47 -1.03 5.82 -10.08
CA GLU A 47 -1.61 5.95 -11.42
C GLU A 47 -1.22 4.74 -12.26
N GLY A 48 -2.19 4.10 -12.92
CA GLY A 48 -1.91 2.91 -13.72
C GLY A 48 -3.16 2.19 -14.23
N ASP A 49 -2.96 0.96 -14.71
CA ASP A 49 -4.06 0.03 -14.92
C ASP A 49 -4.62 -0.47 -13.59
N VAL A 50 -5.93 -0.66 -13.49
CA VAL A 50 -6.57 -1.09 -12.24
C VAL A 50 -6.08 -2.47 -11.81
N GLU A 51 -5.85 -3.39 -12.76
CA GLU A 51 -5.37 -4.75 -12.47
C GLU A 51 -3.94 -4.71 -11.92
N GLU A 52 -3.06 -3.93 -12.54
CA GLU A 52 -1.67 -3.73 -12.08
C GLU A 52 -1.62 -3.14 -10.65
N ILE A 53 -2.52 -2.20 -10.34
CA ILE A 53 -2.61 -1.61 -9.00
C ILE A 53 -3.10 -2.64 -7.97
N PHE A 54 -4.04 -3.52 -8.31
CA PHE A 54 -4.46 -4.59 -7.40
C PHE A 54 -3.36 -5.63 -7.18
N ASP A 55 -2.54 -5.93 -8.19
CA ASP A 55 -1.35 -6.76 -8.04
C ASP A 55 -0.32 -6.12 -7.11
N LEU A 56 -0.06 -4.82 -7.27
CA LEU A 56 0.75 -4.04 -6.33
C LEU A 56 0.21 -4.13 -4.90
N VAL A 57 -1.11 -3.99 -4.70
CA VAL A 57 -1.74 -4.10 -3.38
C VAL A 57 -1.47 -5.47 -2.75
N ASN A 58 -1.51 -6.53 -3.54
CA ASN A 58 -1.22 -7.88 -3.08
C ASN A 58 0.24 -8.03 -2.65
N ASP A 59 1.18 -7.47 -3.39
CA ASP A 59 2.61 -7.55 -3.09
C ASP A 59 2.99 -6.76 -1.83
N MET A 60 2.39 -5.59 -1.61
CA MET A 60 2.52 -4.86 -0.34
C MET A 60 2.02 -5.71 0.84
N ARG A 61 0.88 -6.40 0.67
CA ARG A 61 0.33 -7.30 1.70
C ARG A 61 1.29 -8.44 2.02
N LYS A 62 1.85 -9.10 1.00
CA LYS A 62 2.85 -10.17 1.18
C LYS A 62 4.09 -9.66 1.89
N ALA A 63 4.61 -8.50 1.50
CA ALA A 63 5.78 -7.89 2.14
C ALA A 63 5.58 -7.67 3.64
N LEU A 64 4.38 -7.27 4.08
CA LEU A 64 4.04 -7.17 5.50
C LEU A 64 3.89 -8.56 6.16
N ILE A 65 3.23 -9.52 5.52
CA ILE A 65 3.07 -10.87 6.07
C ILE A 65 4.44 -11.53 6.30
N ASP A 66 5.34 -11.42 5.34
CA ASP A 66 6.70 -11.97 5.41
C ASP A 66 7.54 -11.34 6.53
N LYS A 67 7.20 -10.11 6.93
CA LYS A 67 7.81 -9.39 8.07
C LYS A 67 7.10 -9.64 9.41
N GLY A 68 6.14 -10.57 9.44
CA GLY A 68 5.45 -11.01 10.66
C GLY A 68 4.30 -10.10 11.10
N TYR A 69 3.80 -9.23 10.22
CA TYR A 69 2.59 -8.46 10.51
C TYR A 69 1.36 -9.38 10.45
N THR A 70 0.58 -9.39 11.53
CA THR A 70 -0.52 -10.34 11.72
C THR A 70 -1.90 -9.77 11.41
N ARG A 71 -2.01 -8.43 11.36
CA ARG A 71 -3.24 -7.72 11.00
C ARG A 71 -2.89 -6.62 10.02
N ILE A 72 -3.53 -6.62 8.86
CA ILE A 72 -3.32 -5.62 7.82
C ILE A 72 -4.68 -4.95 7.56
N GLU A 73 -4.69 -3.63 7.61
CA GLU A 73 -5.82 -2.80 7.21
C GLU A 73 -5.46 -2.11 5.90
N THR A 74 -6.39 -2.08 4.96
CA THR A 74 -6.17 -1.49 3.65
C THR A 74 -7.43 -0.75 3.24
N SER A 75 -7.25 0.53 2.90
CA SER A 75 -8.29 1.42 2.40
C SER A 75 -7.90 1.85 0.99
N ILE A 76 -8.81 1.69 0.05
CA ILE A 76 -8.58 1.96 -1.37
C ILE A 76 -9.74 2.81 -1.87
N ARG A 77 -9.42 3.92 -2.54
CA ARG A 77 -10.38 4.73 -3.29
C ARG A 77 -9.93 4.77 -4.74
N ILE A 78 -10.78 4.32 -5.64
CA ILE A 78 -10.50 4.25 -7.08
C ILE A 78 -11.32 5.32 -7.78
N GLN A 79 -10.65 6.09 -8.64
CA GLN A 79 -11.27 6.93 -9.63
C GLN A 79 -10.88 6.42 -11.02
N GLU A 80 -11.87 6.14 -11.84
CA GLU A 80 -11.70 5.66 -13.21
C GLU A 80 -12.66 6.41 -14.12
N ASP A 81 -12.14 6.89 -15.25
CA ASP A 81 -12.92 7.49 -16.32
C ASP A 81 -13.00 6.47 -17.47
N ASN A 82 -14.21 6.25 -18.01
CA ASN A 82 -14.48 5.34 -19.15
C ASN A 82 -13.87 5.83 -20.46
#